data_AF-A0A967DYB9-F1
#
_entry.id   AF-A0A967DYB9-F1
#
_cell.length_a   1.000
_cell.length_b   1.000
_cell.length_c   1.000
_cell.angle_alpha   90.00
_cell.angle_beta   90.00
_cell.angle_gamma   90.00
#
_symmetry.space_group_name_H-M   'P 1'
#
loop_
_entity.id
_entity.type
_entity.pdbx_description
1 polymer ?
#
loop_
_entity_poly.entity_id
_entity_poly.type
_entity_poly.pdbx_seq_one_letter_code
_entity_poly.pdbx_strand_id
1 'polypeptide(L)'
;MSWTSKAGLIVSLAAGGLALVGVATPVTDQSTFCAGCHTIAPAYESWVKSSHHEVACVSCHVRPGLEGWLHDKVWAGAKDTAIYLFGTPTDVHNLKAHVDSDVCLSCHRHILRVSEIAVRDLPSPVKRVGLIMNHGRHMQAFQRRGQGEGCTTCHSGVVHEDPIKGYPVVIPRGHVSADSTPWYPIHPEGSYLRGRALRDCFSCHDGRGQYDGKVLDRKCETCHIPEKINEALLFN
;
A
#
# COMPACT_ATOMS: atom_id res chain seq x y z
N MET A 1 -24.27 34.06 37.88
CA MET A 1 -24.42 32.67 38.38
C MET A 1 -24.65 31.59 37.29
N SER A 2 -24.60 31.91 35.99
CA SER A 2 -24.80 30.92 34.90
C SER A 2 -23.50 30.38 34.26
N TRP A 3 -22.34 30.97 34.59
CA TRP A 3 -21.06 30.59 33.99
C TRP A 3 -20.49 29.32 34.63
N THR A 4 -20.57 29.17 35.96
CA THR A 4 -20.04 28.00 36.68
C THR A 4 -20.76 26.70 36.32
N SER A 5 -22.08 26.75 36.09
CA SER A 5 -22.89 25.61 35.69
C SER A 5 -22.69 25.23 34.22
N LYS A 6 -22.52 26.20 33.30
CA LYS A 6 -22.15 25.92 31.91
C LYS A 6 -20.73 25.37 31.77
N ALA A 7 -19.78 25.93 32.54
CA ALA A 7 -18.41 25.43 32.57
C ALA A 7 -18.33 24.01 33.14
N GLY A 8 -19.07 23.71 34.21
CA GLY A 8 -19.18 22.37 34.77
C GLY A 8 -19.75 21.35 33.78
N LEU A 9 -20.79 21.73 33.01
CA LEU A 9 -21.37 20.87 31.98
C LEU A 9 -20.36 20.57 30.85
N ILE A 10 -19.66 21.61 30.37
CA ILE A 10 -18.65 21.46 29.31
C ILE A 10 -17.51 20.53 29.76
N VAL A 11 -17.01 20.72 30.99
CA VAL A 11 -15.95 19.88 31.55
C VAL A 11 -16.40 18.43 31.69
N SER A 12 -17.62 18.20 32.18
CA SER A 12 -18.17 16.84 32.29
C SER A 12 -18.35 16.16 30.94
N LEU A 13 -18.84 16.87 29.92
CA LEU A 13 -18.97 16.35 28.56
C LEU A 13 -17.60 16.05 27.93
N ALA A 14 -16.61 16.92 28.12
CA ALA A 14 -15.26 16.70 27.64
C ALA A 14 -14.61 15.47 28.31
N ALA A 15 -14.75 15.35 29.64
CA ALA A 15 -14.24 14.21 30.39
C ALA A 15 -14.92 12.90 29.99
N GLY A 16 -16.25 12.93 29.80
CA GLY A 16 -17.01 11.79 29.29
C GLY A 16 -16.58 11.38 27.88
N GLY A 17 -16.38 12.35 26.98
CA GLY A 17 -15.89 12.11 25.63
C GLY A 17 -14.49 11.49 25.61
N LEU A 18 -13.57 12.02 26.41
CA LEU A 18 -12.22 11.45 26.58
C LEU A 18 -12.25 10.03 27.13
N ALA A 19 -13.10 9.77 28.13
CA ALA A 19 -13.27 8.42 28.68
C ALA A 19 -13.82 7.44 27.64
N LEU A 20 -14.82 7.85 26.84
CA LEU A 20 -15.36 7.03 25.76
C LEU A 20 -14.32 6.74 24.69
N VAL A 21 -13.53 7.72 24.27
CA VAL A 21 -12.43 7.52 23.32
C VAL A 21 -11.41 6.54 23.90
N GLY A 22 -11.03 6.68 25.17
CA GLY A 22 -10.09 5.79 25.84
C GLY A 22 -10.55 4.33 25.89
N VAL A 23 -11.85 4.09 26.09
CA VAL A 23 -12.44 2.73 26.11
C VAL A 23 -12.65 2.19 24.70
N ALA A 24 -13.13 3.00 23.77
CA ALA A 24 -13.45 2.57 22.41
C ALA A 24 -12.19 2.31 21.57
N THR A 25 -11.09 3.03 21.82
CA THR A 25 -9.88 2.96 20.98
C THR A 25 -9.28 1.55 20.96
N PRO A 26 -9.00 0.89 22.10
CA PRO A 26 -8.44 -0.47 22.10
C PRO A 26 -9.36 -1.52 21.47
N VAL A 27 -10.67 -1.31 21.48
CA VAL A 27 -11.64 -2.21 20.84
C VAL A 27 -11.61 -2.02 19.32
N THR A 28 -11.66 -0.75 18.89
CA THR A 28 -11.69 -0.37 17.47
C THR A 28 -10.33 -0.52 16.77
N ASP A 29 -9.25 -0.73 17.52
CA ASP A 29 -7.91 -1.03 16.99
C ASP A 29 -7.69 -2.52 16.65
N GLN A 30 -8.57 -3.41 17.14
CA GLN A 30 -8.43 -4.84 16.88
C GLN A 30 -8.77 -5.15 15.41
N SER A 31 -7.92 -5.96 14.75
CA SER A 31 -8.21 -6.43 13.38
C SER A 31 -9.56 -7.15 13.28
N THR A 32 -9.98 -7.84 14.35
CA THR A 32 -11.28 -8.52 14.45
C THR A 32 -12.47 -7.57 14.50
N PHE A 33 -12.31 -6.35 15.02
CA PHE A 33 -13.34 -5.32 14.95
C PHE A 33 -13.59 -4.93 13.49
N CYS A 34 -12.53 -4.69 12.72
CA CYS A 34 -12.61 -4.39 11.28
C CYS A 34 -13.23 -5.56 10.49
N ALA A 35 -12.93 -6.80 10.87
CA ALA A 35 -13.50 -8.01 10.27
C ALA A 35 -15.03 -8.11 10.42
N GLY A 36 -15.63 -7.39 11.37
CA GLY A 36 -17.08 -7.34 11.55
C GLY A 36 -17.83 -6.66 10.40
N CYS A 37 -17.14 -5.87 9.58
CA CYS A 37 -17.72 -5.22 8.41
C CYS A 37 -17.65 -6.14 7.19
N HIS A 38 -18.79 -6.47 6.58
CA HIS A 38 -18.85 -7.35 5.40
C HIS A 38 -17.99 -6.88 4.20
N THR A 39 -17.87 -5.56 4.00
CA THR A 39 -17.07 -4.96 2.93
C THR A 39 -15.56 -5.12 3.18
N ILE A 40 -15.16 -5.32 4.44
CA ILE A 40 -13.76 -5.48 4.87
C ILE A 40 -13.40 -6.94 5.10
N ALA A 41 -14.37 -7.85 5.22
CA ALA A 41 -14.13 -9.27 5.44
C ALA A 41 -13.13 -9.90 4.43
N PRO A 42 -13.20 -9.64 3.10
CA PRO A 42 -12.19 -10.17 2.17
C PRO A 42 -10.77 -9.64 2.42
N ALA A 43 -10.65 -8.38 2.88
CA ALA A 43 -9.37 -7.77 3.25
C ALA A 43 -8.81 -8.41 4.54
N TYR A 44 -9.66 -8.77 5.49
CA TYR A 44 -9.26 -9.52 6.68
C TYR A 44 -8.80 -10.95 6.33
N GLU A 45 -9.51 -11.66 5.46
CA GLU A 45 -9.13 -13.01 5.04
C GLU A 45 -7.78 -13.07 4.33
N SER A 46 -7.48 -12.07 3.50
CA SER A 46 -6.17 -11.93 2.86
C SER A 46 -5.09 -11.53 3.88
N TRP A 47 -5.40 -10.63 4.83
CA TRP A 47 -4.50 -10.27 5.91
C TRP A 47 -4.08 -11.48 6.74
N VAL A 48 -4.99 -12.37 7.12
CA VAL A 48 -4.70 -13.61 7.89
C VAL A 48 -3.66 -14.50 7.18
N LYS A 49 -3.63 -14.50 5.85
CA LYS A 49 -2.71 -15.31 5.04
C LYS A 49 -1.40 -14.58 4.71
N SER A 50 -1.34 -13.28 4.97
CA SER A 50 -0.21 -12.42 4.59
C SER A 50 1.00 -12.57 5.52
N SER A 51 2.14 -12.04 5.08
CA SER A 51 3.33 -11.89 5.93
C SER A 51 3.15 -10.91 7.09
N HIS A 52 2.05 -10.16 7.12
CA HIS A 52 1.75 -9.14 8.14
C HIS A 52 0.55 -9.53 9.03
N HIS A 53 0.15 -10.80 9.06
CA HIS A 53 -1.00 -11.27 9.86
C HIS A 53 -0.84 -11.08 11.39
N GLU A 54 0.36 -10.75 11.88
CA GLU A 54 0.60 -10.40 13.28
C GLU A 54 0.57 -8.88 13.53
N VAL A 55 0.49 -8.07 12.47
CA VAL A 55 0.45 -6.61 12.55
C VAL A 55 -1.00 -6.14 12.46
N ALA A 56 -1.48 -5.47 13.51
CA ALA A 56 -2.87 -5.00 13.58
C ALA A 56 -3.21 -4.04 12.43
N CYS A 57 -4.44 -4.08 11.91
CA CYS A 57 -4.89 -3.27 10.76
C CYS A 57 -4.54 -1.78 10.91
N VAL A 58 -4.75 -1.23 12.11
CA VAL A 58 -4.52 0.18 12.42
C VAL A 58 -3.05 0.61 12.36
N SER A 59 -2.11 -0.34 12.50
CA SER A 59 -0.68 -0.04 12.37
C SER A 59 -0.31 0.40 10.95
N CYS A 60 -1.15 0.07 9.96
CA CYS A 60 -1.00 0.48 8.57
C CYS A 60 -2.06 1.52 8.15
N HIS A 61 -3.30 1.37 8.62
CA HIS A 61 -4.44 2.19 8.16
C HIS A 61 -4.71 3.45 8.98
N VAL A 62 -3.97 3.69 10.07
CA VAL A 62 -4.04 4.93 10.85
C VAL A 62 -2.68 5.62 10.80
N ARG A 63 -2.65 6.83 10.24
CA ARG A 63 -1.40 7.61 10.16
C ARG A 63 -0.89 7.99 11.54
N PRO A 64 0.44 8.03 11.73
CA PRO A 64 1.04 8.42 13.00
C PRO A 64 0.75 9.89 13.33
N GLY A 65 0.80 10.21 14.62
CA GLY A 65 0.54 11.55 15.14
C GLY A 65 -0.95 11.84 15.37
N LEU A 66 -1.22 12.89 16.15
CA LEU A 66 -2.58 13.22 16.58
C LEU A 66 -3.50 13.60 15.41
N GLU A 67 -2.98 14.38 14.45
CA GLU A 67 -3.75 14.80 13.28
C GLU A 67 -4.13 13.62 12.38
N GLY A 68 -3.16 12.74 12.08
CA GLY A 68 -3.39 11.52 11.32
C GLY A 68 -4.40 10.61 12.00
N TRP A 69 -4.24 10.40 13.31
CA TRP A 69 -5.18 9.63 14.12
C TRP A 69 -6.60 10.22 14.12
N LEU A 70 -6.75 11.54 14.30
CA LEU A 70 -8.06 12.20 14.27
C LEU A 70 -8.72 12.05 12.90
N HIS A 71 -7.97 12.24 11.82
CA HIS A 71 -8.51 12.09 10.48
C HIS A 71 -8.90 10.64 10.17
N ASP A 72 -8.01 9.69 10.40
CA ASP A 72 -8.21 8.30 9.93
C ASP A 72 -9.11 7.50 10.86
N LYS A 73 -9.05 7.74 12.18
CA LYS A 73 -9.85 6.99 13.15
C LYS A 73 -11.19 7.65 13.46
N VAL A 74 -11.21 8.98 13.63
CA VAL A 74 -12.44 9.70 14.00
C VAL A 74 -13.23 10.11 12.77
N TRP A 75 -12.64 10.87 11.85
CA TRP A 75 -13.37 11.40 10.70
C TRP A 75 -13.72 10.31 9.68
N ALA A 76 -12.74 9.52 9.22
CA ALA A 76 -12.99 8.44 8.27
C ALA A 76 -13.85 7.33 8.91
N GLY A 77 -13.61 6.96 10.16
CA GLY A 77 -14.45 6.00 10.89
C GLY A 77 -15.92 6.46 11.05
N ALA A 78 -16.15 7.75 11.34
CA ALA A 78 -17.51 8.31 11.39
C ALA A 78 -18.18 8.29 10.00
N LYS A 79 -17.43 8.61 8.95
CA LYS A 79 -17.91 8.53 7.55
C LYS A 79 -18.29 7.10 7.18
N ASP A 80 -17.46 6.12 7.48
CA ASP A 80 -17.72 4.72 7.18
C ASP A 80 -18.94 4.20 7.95
N THR A 81 -19.09 4.62 9.22
CA THR A 81 -20.27 4.31 10.03
C THR A 81 -21.54 4.93 9.43
N ALA A 82 -21.48 6.18 8.97
CA ALA A 82 -22.60 6.83 8.31
C ALA A 82 -22.99 6.14 6.99
N ILE A 83 -22.01 5.71 6.19
CA ILE A 83 -22.25 4.93 4.98
C ILE A 83 -22.89 3.58 5.32
N TYR A 84 -22.41 2.90 6.37
CA TYR A 84 -22.97 1.64 6.83
C TYR A 84 -24.44 1.76 7.28
N LEU A 85 -24.77 2.81 8.04
CA LEU A 85 -26.11 3.01 8.61
C LEU A 85 -27.12 3.58 7.61
N PHE A 86 -26.69 4.49 6.74
CA PHE A 86 -27.61 5.33 5.94
C PHE A 86 -27.30 5.33 4.44
N GLY A 87 -26.18 4.76 4.02
CA GLY A 87 -25.71 4.82 2.65
C GLY A 87 -25.70 3.45 1.95
N THR A 88 -25.09 3.45 0.77
CA THR A 88 -24.74 2.23 0.05
C THR A 88 -23.25 1.98 0.23
N PRO A 89 -22.84 0.86 0.87
CA PRO A 89 -21.44 0.50 0.99
C PRO A 89 -20.75 0.45 -0.38
N THR A 90 -19.47 0.81 -0.41
CA THR A 90 -18.66 0.73 -1.64
C THR A 90 -18.47 -0.74 -2.02
N ASP A 91 -18.55 -1.04 -3.30
CA ASP A 91 -18.25 -2.38 -3.81
C ASP A 91 -16.82 -2.80 -3.43
N VAL A 92 -16.65 -4.06 -3.02
CA VAL A 92 -15.39 -4.59 -2.50
C VAL A 92 -14.24 -4.48 -3.49
N HIS A 93 -14.52 -4.54 -4.80
CA HIS A 93 -13.52 -4.40 -5.86
C HIS A 93 -13.18 -2.95 -6.21
N ASN A 94 -13.92 -2.01 -5.62
CA ASN A 94 -13.76 -0.57 -5.82
C ASN A 94 -13.31 0.19 -4.58
N LEU A 95 -12.92 -0.53 -3.52
CA LEU A 95 -12.35 0.06 -2.32
C LEU A 95 -11.04 0.79 -2.62
N LYS A 96 -10.97 2.06 -2.22
CA LYS A 96 -9.81 2.92 -2.36
C LYS A 96 -9.17 3.17 -1.00
N ALA A 97 -8.37 2.23 -0.53
CA ALA A 97 -7.52 2.45 0.64
C ALA A 97 -6.19 3.08 0.21
N HIS A 98 -5.80 4.17 0.87
CA HIS A 98 -4.46 4.75 0.79
C HIS A 98 -3.73 4.44 2.09
N VAL A 99 -2.50 3.95 1.99
CA VAL A 99 -1.61 3.68 3.12
C VAL A 99 -0.39 4.57 2.92
N ASP A 100 -0.13 5.41 3.91
CA ASP A 100 0.99 6.34 3.88
C ASP A 100 2.33 5.56 3.86
N SER A 101 3.34 6.08 3.16
CA SER A 101 4.64 5.38 3.14
C SER A 101 5.38 5.48 4.47
N ASP A 102 5.08 6.51 5.28
CA ASP A 102 5.71 6.69 6.58
C ASP A 102 5.38 5.57 7.57
N VAL A 103 4.19 4.96 7.47
CA VAL A 103 3.86 3.78 8.30
C VAL A 103 4.74 2.59 7.93
N CYS A 104 5.00 2.38 6.63
CA CYS A 104 5.90 1.33 6.17
C CYS A 104 7.34 1.60 6.66
N LEU A 105 7.78 2.85 6.57
CA LEU A 105 9.13 3.27 6.95
C LEU A 105 9.38 3.24 8.46
N SER A 106 8.34 3.28 9.29
CA SER A 106 8.47 3.10 10.74
C SER A 106 9.15 1.77 11.11
N CYS A 107 8.90 0.71 10.34
CA CYS A 107 9.53 -0.61 10.48
C CYS A 107 10.61 -0.88 9.43
N HIS A 108 10.38 -0.47 8.17
CA HIS A 108 11.22 -0.82 7.02
C HIS A 108 12.23 0.27 6.60
N ARG A 109 12.56 1.24 7.46
CA ARG A 109 13.44 2.40 7.13
C ARG A 109 14.71 2.09 6.31
N HIS A 110 15.33 0.93 6.52
CA HIS A 110 16.57 0.56 5.83
C HIS A 110 16.38 0.26 4.34
N ILE A 111 15.14 -0.01 3.90
CA ILE A 111 14.83 -0.30 2.50
C ILE A 111 15.24 0.85 1.57
N LEU A 112 15.21 2.10 2.05
CA LEU A 112 15.60 3.28 1.28
C LEU A 112 17.07 3.26 0.84
N ARG A 113 17.91 2.43 1.47
CA ARG A 113 19.33 2.24 1.12
C ARG A 113 19.54 1.11 0.12
N VAL A 114 18.50 0.35 -0.20
CA VAL A 114 18.56 -0.75 -1.16
C VAL A 114 18.41 -0.19 -2.58
N SER A 115 19.49 -0.36 -3.36
CA SER A 115 19.58 0.08 -4.76
C SER A 115 19.42 -1.05 -5.76
N GLU A 116 19.71 -2.27 -5.34
CA GLU A 116 19.61 -3.49 -6.14
C GLU A 116 18.92 -4.55 -5.28
N ILE A 117 18.01 -5.31 -5.89
CA ILE A 117 17.35 -6.43 -5.22
C ILE A 117 18.29 -7.63 -5.23
N ALA A 118 18.50 -8.24 -4.06
CA ALA A 118 19.36 -9.40 -3.93
C ALA A 118 18.87 -10.55 -4.82
N VAL A 119 19.80 -11.24 -5.49
CA VAL A 119 19.49 -12.30 -6.47
C VAL A 119 18.63 -13.42 -5.88
N ARG A 120 18.80 -13.74 -4.58
CA ARG A 120 17.99 -14.74 -3.87
C ARG A 120 16.51 -14.38 -3.78
N ASP A 121 16.19 -13.09 -3.79
CA ASP A 121 14.84 -12.54 -3.66
C ASP A 121 14.22 -12.29 -5.04
N LEU A 122 14.97 -12.57 -6.12
CA LEU A 122 14.52 -12.41 -7.49
C LEU A 122 14.03 -13.75 -8.09
N PRO A 123 12.89 -13.71 -8.78
CA PRO A 123 12.37 -14.85 -9.51
C PRO A 123 13.05 -15.03 -10.88
N SER A 124 13.04 -16.24 -11.42
CA SER A 124 13.36 -16.45 -12.84
C SER A 124 12.29 -15.81 -13.73
N PRO A 125 12.62 -15.18 -14.87
CA PRO A 125 13.97 -15.02 -15.44
C PRO A 125 14.77 -13.84 -14.89
N VAL A 126 14.15 -12.93 -14.13
CA VAL A 126 14.75 -11.67 -13.64
C VAL A 126 16.05 -11.91 -12.87
N LYS A 127 16.14 -12.99 -12.09
CA LYS A 127 17.35 -13.36 -11.35
C LYS A 127 18.60 -13.47 -12.22
N ARG A 128 18.46 -13.79 -13.52
CA ARG A 128 19.57 -13.90 -14.47
C ARG A 128 20.15 -12.54 -14.85
N VAL A 129 19.32 -11.51 -14.88
CA VAL A 129 19.69 -10.15 -15.33
C VAL A 129 19.74 -9.13 -14.18
N GLY A 130 19.34 -9.52 -12.97
CA GLY A 130 19.27 -8.66 -11.78
C GLY A 130 18.13 -7.64 -11.85
N LEU A 131 17.95 -6.84 -10.80
CA LEU A 131 16.99 -5.74 -10.78
C LEU A 131 17.54 -4.56 -9.98
N ILE A 132 17.76 -3.45 -10.67
CA ILE A 132 18.19 -2.17 -10.12
C ILE A 132 16.91 -1.41 -9.75
N MET A 133 16.64 -1.34 -8.45
CA MET A 133 15.47 -0.67 -7.88
C MET A 133 15.91 0.15 -6.67
N ASN A 134 16.35 1.39 -6.94
CA ASN A 134 16.72 2.32 -5.88
C ASN A 134 15.48 2.92 -5.23
N HIS A 135 15.09 2.33 -4.09
CA HIS A 135 13.91 2.75 -3.33
C HIS A 135 14.00 4.22 -2.92
N GLY A 136 15.17 4.68 -2.46
CA GLY A 136 15.37 6.08 -2.09
C GLY A 136 15.09 7.06 -3.23
N ARG A 137 15.57 6.77 -4.44
CA ARG A 137 15.30 7.61 -5.63
C ARG A 137 13.85 7.56 -6.06
N HIS A 138 13.20 6.39 -6.00
CA HIS A 138 11.77 6.29 -6.31
C HIS A 138 10.92 7.09 -5.32
N MET A 139 11.19 6.98 -4.02
CA MET A 139 10.48 7.76 -3.01
C MET A 139 10.69 9.27 -3.17
N GLN A 140 11.91 9.71 -3.51
CA GLN A 140 12.15 11.13 -3.84
C GLN A 140 11.38 11.56 -5.10
N ALA A 141 11.33 10.72 -6.13
CA ALA A 141 10.57 10.99 -7.34
C ALA A 141 9.07 11.12 -7.06
N PHE A 142 8.50 10.22 -6.25
CA PHE A 142 7.10 10.28 -5.82
C PHE A 142 6.81 11.55 -5.03
N GLN A 143 7.69 11.91 -4.08
CA GLN A 143 7.54 13.14 -3.31
C GLN A 143 7.57 14.39 -4.20
N ARG A 144 8.49 14.46 -5.18
CA ARG A 144 8.54 15.59 -6.13
C ARG A 144 7.30 15.66 -7.05
N ARG A 145 6.75 14.51 -7.44
CA ARG A 145 5.53 14.44 -8.26
C ARG A 145 4.27 14.83 -7.49
N GLY A 146 4.23 14.54 -6.18
CA GLY A 146 3.12 14.93 -5.31
C GLY A 146 1.79 14.25 -5.66
N GLN A 147 1.82 13.09 -6.32
CA GLN A 147 0.60 12.39 -6.80
C GLN A 147 0.04 11.38 -5.79
N GLY A 148 0.48 11.43 -4.53
CA GLY A 148 0.10 10.44 -3.51
C GLY A 148 0.66 9.04 -3.77
N GLU A 149 1.76 8.95 -4.51
CA GLU A 149 2.49 7.72 -4.79
C GLU A 149 3.40 7.34 -3.61
N GLY A 150 3.69 6.04 -3.45
CA GLY A 150 4.49 5.55 -2.34
C GLY A 150 4.79 4.06 -2.43
N CYS A 151 5.04 3.42 -1.29
CA CYS A 151 5.38 1.99 -1.21
C CYS A 151 4.34 1.11 -1.92
N THR A 152 3.05 1.37 -1.70
CA THR A 152 1.93 0.61 -2.28
C THR A 152 1.64 0.93 -3.76
N THR A 153 2.38 1.87 -4.36
CA THR A 153 2.34 2.07 -5.82
C THR A 153 2.87 0.83 -6.54
N CYS A 154 3.96 0.25 -6.02
CA CYS A 154 4.53 -1.00 -6.52
C CYS A 154 4.07 -2.19 -5.67
N HIS A 155 4.15 -2.10 -4.34
CA HIS A 155 3.76 -3.18 -3.42
C HIS A 155 2.25 -3.16 -3.13
N SER A 156 1.42 -3.08 -4.16
CA SER A 156 -0.04 -2.96 -4.03
C SER A 156 -0.69 -4.16 -3.35
N GLY A 157 -0.09 -5.34 -3.50
CA GLY A 157 -0.59 -6.61 -2.98
C GLY A 157 0.04 -7.08 -1.67
N VAL A 158 0.71 -6.19 -0.90
CA VAL A 158 1.48 -6.58 0.30
C VAL A 158 0.66 -7.36 1.34
N VAL A 159 -0.63 -7.02 1.50
CA VAL A 159 -1.54 -7.65 2.48
C VAL A 159 -2.85 -8.11 1.85
N HIS A 160 -3.36 -7.40 0.83
CA HIS A 160 -4.73 -7.57 0.32
C HIS A 160 -4.83 -8.13 -1.10
N GLU A 161 -3.79 -8.83 -1.58
CA GLU A 161 -3.84 -9.56 -2.85
C GLU A 161 -3.04 -10.86 -2.74
N ASP A 162 -3.34 -11.83 -3.61
CA ASP A 162 -2.50 -13.00 -3.76
C ASP A 162 -1.22 -12.63 -4.55
N PRO A 163 -0.07 -13.23 -4.21
CA PRO A 163 1.15 -13.00 -4.97
C PRO A 163 0.98 -13.39 -6.44
N ILE A 164 1.42 -12.52 -7.37
CA ILE A 164 1.41 -12.81 -8.80
C ILE A 164 2.18 -14.10 -9.04
N LYS A 165 1.50 -15.16 -9.49
CA LYS A 165 2.10 -16.49 -9.73
C LYS A 165 2.92 -17.04 -8.55
N GLY A 166 2.58 -16.65 -7.31
CA GLY A 166 3.33 -17.08 -6.11
C GLY A 166 4.69 -16.38 -5.93
N TYR A 167 5.00 -15.34 -6.71
CA TYR A 167 6.26 -14.64 -6.58
C TYR A 167 6.29 -13.73 -5.35
N PRO A 168 7.39 -13.73 -4.57
CA PRO A 168 7.47 -12.99 -3.30
C PRO A 168 7.67 -11.47 -3.49
N VAL A 169 7.85 -11.01 -4.74
CA VAL A 169 8.16 -9.62 -5.09
C VAL A 169 7.26 -9.14 -6.22
N VAL A 170 7.15 -7.81 -6.36
CA VAL A 170 6.44 -7.17 -7.46
C VAL A 170 7.20 -7.43 -8.75
N ILE A 171 6.58 -8.19 -9.66
CA ILE A 171 7.14 -8.44 -10.98
C ILE A 171 6.38 -7.62 -12.02
N PRO A 172 7.08 -6.88 -12.90
CA PRO A 172 6.44 -6.15 -13.99
C PRO A 172 5.71 -7.09 -14.94
N ARG A 173 4.58 -6.63 -15.51
CA ARG A 173 3.79 -7.42 -16.47
C ARG A 173 4.61 -7.86 -17.68
N GLY A 174 5.57 -7.05 -18.13
CA GLY A 174 6.49 -7.43 -19.21
C GLY A 174 7.30 -8.70 -18.93
N HIS A 175 7.69 -8.94 -17.67
CA HIS A 175 8.34 -10.18 -17.25
C HIS A 175 7.32 -11.31 -17.04
N VAL A 176 6.10 -10.98 -16.61
CA VAL A 176 5.00 -11.97 -16.50
C VAL A 176 4.68 -12.59 -17.87
N SER A 177 4.74 -11.82 -18.96
CA SER A 177 4.57 -12.33 -20.33
C SER A 177 5.77 -13.11 -20.87
N ALA A 178 6.97 -12.88 -20.33
CA ALA A 178 8.15 -13.68 -20.65
C ALA A 178 8.14 -15.04 -19.94
N ASP A 179 7.26 -15.22 -18.97
CA ASP A 179 6.98 -16.48 -18.30
C ASP A 179 5.74 -17.13 -18.94
N SER A 180 5.86 -18.39 -19.34
CA SER A 180 4.92 -19.11 -20.21
C SER A 180 3.49 -19.24 -19.65
N THR A 181 3.28 -18.95 -18.37
CA THR A 181 1.97 -19.06 -17.73
C THR A 181 1.25 -17.70 -17.75
N PRO A 182 0.01 -17.57 -18.25
CA PRO A 182 -0.75 -16.33 -18.10
C PRO A 182 -1.11 -16.06 -16.64
N TRP A 183 -1.17 -14.78 -16.23
CA TRP A 183 -1.76 -14.38 -14.95
C TRP A 183 -2.75 -13.25 -15.16
N TYR A 184 -3.87 -13.32 -14.45
CA TYR A 184 -4.94 -12.34 -14.49
C TYR A 184 -5.35 -11.96 -13.06
N PRO A 185 -5.61 -10.67 -12.77
CA PRO A 185 -6.15 -10.26 -11.48
C PRO A 185 -7.51 -10.92 -11.24
N ILE A 186 -7.74 -11.35 -10.00
CA ILE A 186 -9.00 -11.95 -9.54
C ILE A 186 -10.14 -10.91 -9.50
N HIS A 187 -9.80 -9.63 -9.62
CA HIS A 187 -10.76 -8.53 -9.63
C HIS A 187 -11.47 -8.34 -10.98
N PRO A 188 -12.79 -7.99 -10.97
CA PRO A 188 -13.58 -7.77 -12.17
C PRO A 188 -13.01 -6.69 -13.10
N GLU A 189 -13.30 -6.81 -14.40
CA GLU A 189 -12.93 -5.79 -15.39
C GLU A 189 -13.52 -4.42 -15.04
N GLY A 190 -12.73 -3.36 -15.26
CA GLY A 190 -13.11 -1.98 -14.92
C GLY A 190 -13.05 -1.62 -13.44
N SER A 191 -12.83 -2.58 -12.53
CA SER A 191 -12.73 -2.29 -11.09
C SER A 191 -11.42 -1.57 -10.72
N TYR A 192 -11.48 -0.75 -9.68
CA TYR A 192 -10.31 -0.03 -9.17
C TYR A 192 -9.19 -0.99 -8.72
N LEU A 193 -9.53 -2.06 -8.00
CA LEU A 193 -8.53 -3.02 -7.52
C LEU A 193 -7.88 -3.79 -8.68
N ARG A 194 -8.61 -4.08 -9.77
CA ARG A 194 -8.00 -4.62 -11.00
C ARG A 194 -6.98 -3.66 -11.59
N GLY A 195 -7.34 -2.39 -11.71
CA GLY A 195 -6.44 -1.36 -12.25
C GLY A 195 -5.17 -1.23 -11.41
N ARG A 196 -5.31 -1.27 -10.08
CA ARG A 196 -4.19 -1.28 -9.13
C ARG A 196 -3.28 -2.50 -9.32
N ALA A 197 -3.85 -3.70 -9.39
CA ALA A 197 -3.13 -4.97 -9.55
C ALA A 197 -2.40 -5.10 -10.91
N LEU A 198 -2.77 -4.29 -11.90
CA LEU A 198 -2.14 -4.27 -13.23
C LEU A 198 -1.01 -3.24 -13.38
N ARG A 199 -0.75 -2.40 -12.38
CA ARG A 199 0.32 -1.39 -12.46
C ARG A 199 1.70 -2.05 -12.43
N ASP A 200 2.62 -1.50 -13.22
CA ASP A 200 3.99 -1.99 -13.33
C ASP A 200 4.99 -0.84 -13.55
N CYS A 201 6.28 -1.19 -13.70
CA CYS A 201 7.35 -0.22 -13.95
C CYS A 201 7.06 0.68 -15.17
N PHE A 202 6.45 0.13 -16.22
CA PHE A 202 6.19 0.86 -17.46
C PHE A 202 5.07 1.89 -17.36
N SER A 203 4.34 1.92 -16.25
CA SER A 203 3.39 2.98 -15.93
C SER A 203 4.06 4.33 -15.69
N CYS A 204 5.36 4.33 -15.33
CA CYS A 204 6.18 5.54 -15.20
C CYS A 204 7.39 5.56 -16.16
N HIS A 205 7.95 4.38 -16.45
CA HIS A 205 9.02 4.21 -17.42
C HIS A 205 8.44 3.99 -18.82
N ASP A 206 7.91 5.06 -19.41
CA ASP A 206 7.26 5.03 -20.72
C ASP A 206 8.00 5.83 -21.81
N GLY A 207 9.13 6.44 -21.46
CA GLY A 207 9.90 7.33 -22.32
C GLY A 207 9.31 8.74 -22.44
N ARG A 208 8.23 9.06 -21.73
CA ARG A 208 7.59 10.39 -21.72
C ARG A 208 7.89 11.15 -20.43
N GLY A 209 7.89 10.43 -19.30
CA GLY A 209 8.22 10.99 -17.99
C GLY A 209 9.71 11.36 -17.86
N GLN A 210 10.01 12.31 -16.95
CA GLN A 210 11.38 12.69 -16.61
C GLN A 210 11.55 12.84 -15.10
N TYR A 211 12.75 12.54 -14.61
CA TYR A 211 13.19 12.84 -13.25
C TYR A 211 14.63 13.34 -13.29
N ASP A 212 14.88 14.50 -12.67
CA ASP A 212 16.22 15.10 -12.58
C ASP A 212 16.89 15.32 -13.95
N GLY A 213 16.10 15.77 -14.93
CA GLY A 213 16.54 16.00 -16.32
C GLY A 213 16.80 14.72 -17.13
N LYS A 214 16.54 13.53 -16.57
CA LYS A 214 16.67 12.24 -17.26
C LYS A 214 15.30 11.69 -17.62
N VAL A 215 15.18 11.21 -18.86
CA VAL A 215 13.98 10.50 -19.33
C VAL A 215 13.88 9.16 -18.61
N LEU A 216 12.67 8.84 -18.14
CA LEU A 216 12.34 7.52 -17.61
C LEU A 216 12.10 6.56 -18.78
N ASP A 217 13.18 6.08 -19.36
CA ASP A 217 13.13 5.21 -20.54
C ASP A 217 12.85 3.73 -20.20
N ARG A 218 12.68 2.92 -21.26
CA ARG A 218 12.39 1.48 -21.21
C ARG A 218 13.60 0.60 -21.53
N LYS A 219 14.79 1.16 -21.56
CA LYS A 219 15.99 0.38 -21.90
C LYS A 219 16.25 -0.66 -20.83
N CYS A 220 16.78 -1.81 -21.22
CA CYS A 220 16.98 -2.93 -20.31
C CYS A 220 17.93 -2.54 -19.17
N GLU A 221 19.01 -1.83 -19.48
CA GLU A 221 20.01 -1.32 -18.54
C GLU A 221 19.49 -0.28 -17.54
N THR A 222 18.30 0.30 -17.78
CA THR A 222 17.67 1.22 -16.83
C THR A 222 17.17 0.47 -15.59
N CYS A 223 16.81 -0.81 -15.74
CA CYS A 223 16.24 -1.64 -14.68
C CYS A 223 17.07 -2.87 -14.35
N HIS A 224 17.93 -3.33 -15.26
CA HIS A 224 18.69 -4.58 -15.13
C HIS A 224 20.20 -4.31 -15.16
N ILE A 225 20.96 -5.24 -14.61
CA ILE A 225 22.41 -5.11 -14.43
C ILE A 225 23.08 -5.33 -15.80
N PRO A 226 23.74 -4.31 -16.39
CA PRO A 226 24.25 -4.38 -17.76
C PRO A 226 25.15 -5.59 -18.04
N GLU A 227 26.03 -5.93 -17.09
CA GLU A 227 26.95 -7.06 -17.20
C GLU A 227 26.18 -8.38 -17.33
N LYS A 228 25.15 -8.55 -16.50
CA LYS A 228 24.30 -9.75 -16.49
C LYS A 228 23.38 -9.86 -17.71
N ILE A 229 22.97 -8.73 -18.28
CA ILE A 229 22.22 -8.70 -19.55
C ILE A 229 23.10 -9.27 -20.66
N ASN A 230 24.34 -8.79 -20.77
CA ASN A 230 25.27 -9.26 -21.80
C ASN A 230 25.56 -10.76 -21.65
N GLU A 231 25.82 -11.24 -20.45
CA GLU A 231 25.98 -12.67 -20.18
C GLU A 231 24.73 -13.47 -20.61
N ALA A 232 23.53 -13.03 -20.23
CA ALA A 232 22.29 -13.70 -20.60
C ALA A 232 22.03 -13.75 -22.11
N LEU A 233 22.54 -12.79 -22.88
CA LEU A 233 22.44 -12.75 -24.35
C LEU A 233 23.52 -13.57 -25.06
N LEU A 234 24.67 -13.81 -24.42
CA LEU A 234 25.78 -14.60 -24.97
C LEU A 234 25.59 -16.11 -24.83
N PHE A 235 24.76 -16.54 -23.87
CA PHE A 235 24.51 -17.96 -23.55
C PHE A 235 23.11 -18.45 -23.95
N ASN A 236 22.46 -17.76 -24.90
CA ASN A 236 21.15 -18.09 -25.44
C ASN A 236 21.21 -18.14 -26.97
#